data_AF-A0A1G5MHP0-F1
#
_entry.id   AF-A0A1G5MHP0-F1
#
_cell.length_a   1.000
_cell.length_b   1.000
_cell.length_c   1.000
_cell.angle_alpha   90.00
_cell.angle_beta   90.00
_cell.angle_gamma   90.00
#
_symmetry.space_group_name_H-M   'P 1'
#
loop_
_entity.id
_entity.type
_entity.pdbx_description
1 polymer ?
#
loop_
_entity_poly.entity_id
_entity_poly.type
_entity_poly.pdbx_seq_one_letter_code
_entity_poly.pdbx_strand_id
1 'polypeptide(L)'
;MTFPTAQTPPEDCTTMDEVRAEIDRLDRILVTLLAERQRYIEAAGRIKPRADEVRLPWRIEDVVAKVLAEARTQGLSEKIAEPVWRELIDRSIDHEHEVWDRHRSAAVEKSS
;
A
#
# COMPACT_ATOMS: atom_id res chain seq x y z
N MET A 1 -9.32 13.47 2.98
CA MET A 1 -8.80 13.20 4.34
C MET A 1 -7.83 14.30 4.69
N THR A 2 -7.89 14.84 5.90
CA THR A 2 -6.96 15.86 6.38
C THR A 2 -5.97 15.18 7.30
N PHE A 3 -4.69 15.22 6.96
CA PHE A 3 -3.63 14.71 7.83
C PHE A 3 -3.06 15.83 8.70
N PRO A 4 -2.69 15.55 9.95
CA PRO A 4 -2.03 16.55 10.79
C PRO A 4 -0.71 16.98 10.15
N THR A 5 -0.41 18.26 10.18
CA THR A 5 0.86 18.82 9.71
C THR A 5 2.01 18.47 10.68
N ALA A 6 3.25 18.66 10.23
CA ALA A 6 4.41 18.53 11.11
C ALA A 6 4.30 19.50 12.30
N GLN A 7 4.66 19.03 13.50
CA GLN A 7 4.78 19.89 14.68
C GLN A 7 6.15 20.56 14.72
N THR A 8 7.20 19.84 14.30
CA THR A 8 8.56 20.37 14.10
C THR A 8 9.05 20.02 12.69
N PRO A 9 9.43 21.01 11.85
CA PRO A 9 10.06 20.74 10.56
C PRO A 9 11.38 19.97 10.71
N PRO A 10 11.75 19.09 9.75
CA PRO A 10 12.99 18.31 9.84
C PRO A 10 14.25 19.15 10.07
N GLU A 11 14.34 20.32 9.45
CA GLU A 11 15.44 21.28 9.57
C GLU A 11 15.52 21.98 10.94
N ASP A 12 14.42 21.99 11.68
CA ASP A 12 14.29 22.64 12.99
C ASP A 12 14.41 21.65 14.15
N CYS A 13 14.38 20.34 13.87
CA CYS A 13 14.63 19.31 14.89
C CYS A 13 16.04 19.45 15.47
N THR A 14 16.14 19.63 16.78
CA THR A 14 17.40 19.73 17.52
C THR A 14 17.70 18.50 18.37
N THR A 15 16.70 17.64 18.57
CA THR A 15 16.82 16.40 19.36
C THR A 15 16.29 15.18 18.59
N MET A 16 16.79 13.99 18.94
CA MET A 16 16.28 12.75 18.36
C MET A 16 14.84 12.43 18.79
N ASP A 17 14.37 12.99 19.90
CA ASP A 17 13.00 12.76 20.37
C ASP A 17 11.99 13.53 19.51
N GLU A 18 12.34 14.74 19.06
CA GLU A 18 11.55 15.49 18.06
C GLU A 18 11.48 14.72 16.72
N VAL A 19 12.62 14.22 16.24
CA VAL A 19 12.67 13.41 15.01
C VAL A 19 11.78 12.17 15.11
N ARG A 20 11.86 11.43 16.23
CA ARG A 20 11.05 10.22 16.45
C ARG A 20 9.56 10.55 16.54
N ALA A 21 9.19 11.62 17.24
CA ALA A 21 7.79 12.03 17.35
C ALA A 21 7.17 12.34 15.98
N GLU A 22 7.92 13.00 15.10
CA GLU A 22 7.48 13.28 13.73
C GLU A 22 7.43 12.02 12.84
N ILE A 23 8.39 11.11 12.97
CA ILE A 23 8.36 9.81 12.28
C ILE A 23 7.13 9.01 12.74
N ASP A 24 6.88 8.91 14.05
CA ASP A 24 5.71 8.22 14.60
C ASP A 24 4.40 8.83 14.07
N ARG A 25 4.35 10.16 13.90
CA ARG A 25 3.21 10.84 13.28
C ARG A 25 3.04 10.44 11.82
N LEU A 26 4.11 10.43 11.04
CA LEU A 26 4.10 10.01 9.64
C LEU A 26 3.70 8.54 9.50
N ASP A 27 4.21 7.65 10.34
CA ASP A 27 3.88 6.23 10.31
C ASP A 27 2.39 5.98 10.58
N ARG A 28 1.78 6.70 11.51
CA ARG A 28 0.31 6.65 11.72
C ARG A 28 -0.47 7.08 10.48
N ILE A 29 0.02 8.09 9.75
CA ILE A 29 -0.59 8.54 8.49
C ILE A 29 -0.41 7.47 7.40
N LEU A 30 0.79 6.89 7.27
CA LEU A 30 1.08 5.82 6.31
C LEU A 30 0.18 4.61 6.55
N VAL A 31 0.02 4.16 7.80
CA VAL A 31 -0.89 3.05 8.14
C VAL A 31 -2.33 3.36 7.73
N THR A 32 -2.79 4.59 7.95
CA THR A 32 -4.14 5.02 7.54
C THR A 32 -4.33 4.95 6.02
N LEU A 33 -3.34 5.42 5.25
CA LEU A 33 -3.35 5.36 3.78
C LEU A 33 -3.25 3.92 3.26
N LEU A 34 -2.43 3.08 3.89
CA LEU A 34 -2.29 1.67 3.54
C LEU A 34 -3.59 0.89 3.82
N ALA A 35 -4.29 1.20 4.90
CA ALA A 35 -5.60 0.61 5.19
C ALA A 35 -6.64 1.02 4.13
N GLU A 36 -6.63 2.27 3.66
CA GLU A 36 -7.49 2.68 2.54
C GLU A 36 -7.10 1.92 1.25
N ARG A 37 -5.81 1.83 0.94
CA ARG A 37 -5.31 1.06 -0.21
C ARG A 37 -5.74 -0.41 -0.13
N GLN A 38 -5.67 -1.04 1.05
CA GLN A 38 -6.12 -2.42 1.27
C GLN A 38 -7.59 -2.62 0.91
N ARG A 39 -8.48 -1.67 1.25
CA ARG A 39 -9.90 -1.75 0.90
C ARG A 39 -10.13 -1.76 -0.62
N TYR A 40 -9.28 -1.09 -1.39
CA TYR A 40 -9.31 -1.18 -2.86
C TYR A 40 -8.81 -2.54 -3.38
N ILE A 41 -7.82 -3.14 -2.72
CA ILE A 41 -7.37 -4.50 -3.02
C ILE A 41 -8.48 -5.52 -2.72
N GLU A 42 -9.18 -5.39 -1.60
CA GLU A 42 -10.35 -6.23 -1.26
C GLU A 42 -11.48 -6.07 -2.30
N ALA A 43 -11.69 -4.85 -2.80
CA ALA A 43 -12.61 -4.62 -3.91
C ALA A 43 -12.17 -5.33 -5.19
N ALA A 44 -10.87 -5.33 -5.50
CA ALA A 44 -10.31 -6.07 -6.63
C ALA A 44 -10.53 -7.59 -6.49
N GLY A 45 -10.23 -8.15 -5.31
CA GLY A 45 -10.47 -9.58 -5.02
C GLY A 45 -11.94 -9.98 -5.17
N ARG A 46 -12.88 -9.11 -4.80
CA ARG A 46 -14.32 -9.35 -5.04
C ARG A 46 -14.71 -9.29 -6.52
N ILE A 47 -14.11 -8.39 -7.29
CA ILE A 47 -14.48 -8.10 -8.69
C ILE A 47 -13.88 -9.13 -9.66
N LYS A 48 -12.62 -9.53 -9.46
CA LYS A 48 -11.90 -10.38 -10.42
C LYS A 48 -12.60 -11.73 -10.60
N PRO A 49 -12.91 -12.16 -11.84
CA PRO A 49 -13.64 -13.39 -12.09
C PRO A 49 -12.78 -14.65 -11.89
N ARG A 50 -11.46 -14.54 -12.09
CA ARG A 50 -10.53 -15.67 -12.10
C ARG A 50 -9.30 -15.41 -11.23
N ALA A 51 -8.73 -16.48 -10.69
CA ALA A 51 -7.54 -16.41 -9.84
C ALA A 51 -6.27 -15.96 -10.60
N ASP A 52 -6.17 -16.25 -11.90
CA ASP A 52 -5.04 -15.85 -12.75
C ASP A 52 -5.01 -14.32 -13.02
N GLU A 53 -6.09 -13.60 -12.72
CA GLU A 53 -6.14 -12.15 -12.80
C GLU A 53 -5.63 -11.46 -11.52
N VAL A 54 -5.42 -12.20 -10.42
CA VAL A 54 -4.96 -11.64 -9.14
C VAL A 54 -3.53 -11.11 -9.28
N ARG A 55 -2.64 -11.90 -9.89
CA ARG A 55 -1.24 -11.52 -10.15
C ARG A 55 -0.98 -11.26 -11.63
N LEU A 56 -0.83 -9.99 -11.99
CA LEU A 56 -0.53 -9.56 -13.35
C LEU A 56 0.87 -8.91 -13.41
N PRO A 57 1.91 -9.58 -13.93
CA PRO A 57 3.29 -9.07 -13.94
C PRO A 57 3.43 -7.68 -14.56
N TRP A 58 2.76 -7.45 -15.70
CA TRP A 58 2.77 -6.15 -16.36
C TRP A 58 2.21 -5.03 -15.48
N ARG A 59 1.22 -5.34 -14.62
CA ARG A 59 0.59 -4.36 -13.74
C ARG A 59 1.50 -4.05 -12.55
N ILE A 60 2.22 -5.04 -12.03
CA ILE A 60 3.22 -4.85 -10.96
C ILE A 60 4.29 -3.87 -11.45
N GLU A 61 4.88 -4.12 -12.62
CA GLU A 61 5.92 -3.23 -13.17
C GLU A 61 5.39 -1.83 -13.50
N ASP A 62 4.14 -1.70 -13.95
CA ASP A 62 3.48 -0.40 -14.13
C ASP A 62 3.30 0.37 -12.81
N VAL A 63 2.93 -0.29 -11.70
CA VAL A 63 2.90 0.36 -10.38
C VAL A 63 4.31 0.82 -9.98
N VAL A 64 5.30 -0.07 -10.08
CA VAL A 64 6.68 0.24 -9.66
C VAL A 64 7.23 1.41 -10.46
N ALA A 65 7.07 1.42 -11.78
CA ALA A 65 7.53 2.52 -12.63
C ALA A 65 6.91 3.87 -12.24
N LYS A 66 5.60 3.90 -11.95
CA LYS A 66 4.88 5.11 -11.50
C LYS A 66 5.36 5.59 -10.14
N VAL A 67 5.58 4.67 -9.20
CA VAL A 67 6.10 4.97 -7.86
C VAL A 67 7.51 5.54 -7.95
N LEU A 68 8.39 4.97 -8.79
CA LEU A 68 9.75 5.49 -8.95
C LEU A 68 9.75 6.88 -9.59
N ALA A 69 8.85 7.15 -10.54
CA ALA A 69 8.69 8.49 -11.09
C ALA A 69 8.23 9.51 -10.02
N GLU A 70 7.29 9.12 -9.16
CA GLU A 70 6.84 9.97 -8.06
C GLU A 70 7.94 10.16 -7.00
N ALA A 71 8.66 9.09 -6.64
CA ALA A 71 9.76 9.13 -5.68
C ALA A 71 10.83 10.13 -6.10
N ARG A 72 11.24 10.12 -7.38
CA ARG A 72 12.16 11.13 -7.93
C ARG A 72 11.63 12.56 -7.80
N THR A 73 10.34 12.76 -8.06
CA THR A 73 9.69 14.08 -7.98
C THR A 73 9.67 14.61 -6.55
N GLN A 74 9.45 13.73 -5.57
CA GLN A 74 9.35 14.06 -4.14
C GLN A 74 10.69 14.02 -3.39
N GLY A 75 11.78 13.62 -4.06
CA GLY A 75 13.09 13.46 -3.42
C GLY A 75 13.25 12.19 -2.56
N LEU A 76 12.34 11.21 -2.69
CA LEU A 76 12.50 9.90 -2.06
C LEU A 76 13.50 9.05 -2.85
N SER A 77 14.49 8.51 -2.17
CA SER A 77 15.47 7.60 -2.77
C SER A 77 14.80 6.38 -3.39
N GLU A 78 15.09 6.10 -4.66
CA GLU A 78 14.60 4.90 -5.37
C GLU A 78 15.06 3.60 -4.69
N LYS A 79 16.22 3.62 -4.04
CA LYS A 79 16.74 2.48 -3.25
C LYS A 79 15.88 2.16 -2.03
N ILE A 80 15.06 3.12 -1.57
CA ILE A 80 14.05 2.92 -0.52
C ILE A 80 12.71 2.58 -1.18
N ALA A 81 12.29 3.36 -2.16
CA ALA A 81 10.97 3.23 -2.77
C ALA A 81 10.75 1.87 -3.44
N GLU A 82 11.67 1.39 -4.28
CA GLU A 82 11.46 0.15 -5.02
C GLU A 82 11.21 -1.07 -4.12
N PRO A 83 12.10 -1.43 -3.18
CA PRO A 83 11.90 -2.63 -2.38
C PRO A 83 10.66 -2.53 -1.48
N VAL A 84 10.37 -1.35 -0.92
CA VAL A 84 9.18 -1.14 -0.08
C VAL A 84 7.90 -1.37 -0.89
N TRP A 85 7.81 -0.84 -2.10
CA TRP A 85 6.60 -1.02 -2.91
C TRP A 85 6.48 -2.42 -3.49
N ARG A 86 7.58 -3.09 -3.84
CA ARG A 86 7.54 -4.48 -4.29
C ARG A 86 6.98 -5.40 -3.19
N GLU A 87 7.52 -5.30 -1.97
CA GLU A 87 7.01 -6.06 -0.83
C GLU A 87 5.54 -5.72 -0.53
N LEU A 88 5.18 -4.43 -0.52
CA LEU A 88 3.78 -4.02 -0.32
C LEU A 88 2.84 -4.62 -1.37
N ILE A 89 3.25 -4.64 -2.64
CA ILE A 89 2.47 -5.23 -3.73
C ILE A 89 2.32 -6.74 -3.52
N ASP A 90 3.41 -7.45 -3.22
CA ASP A 90 3.38 -8.89 -2.98
C ASP A 90 2.44 -9.26 -1.82
N ARG A 91 2.53 -8.56 -0.67
CA ARG A 91 1.60 -8.76 0.44
C ARG A 91 0.15 -8.41 0.10
N SER A 92 -0.06 -7.41 -0.75
CA SER A 92 -1.39 -7.07 -1.23
C SER A 92 -1.98 -8.17 -2.12
N ILE A 93 -1.16 -8.79 -2.97
CA ILE A 93 -1.57 -9.91 -3.83
C ILE A 93 -1.96 -11.10 -2.96
N ASP A 94 -1.19 -11.43 -1.93
CA ASP A 94 -1.51 -12.51 -0.99
C ASP A 94 -2.87 -12.26 -0.30
N HIS A 95 -3.08 -11.06 0.24
CA HIS A 95 -4.37 -10.67 0.85
C HIS A 95 -5.53 -10.71 -0.17
N GLU A 96 -5.27 -10.27 -1.40
CA GLU A 96 -6.26 -10.30 -2.48
C GLU A 96 -6.70 -11.73 -2.81
N HIS A 97 -5.76 -12.68 -2.84
CA HIS A 97 -6.06 -14.09 -3.04
C HIS A 97 -6.98 -14.64 -1.94
N GLU A 98 -6.70 -14.35 -0.67
CA GLU A 98 -7.55 -14.79 0.44
C GLU A 98 -8.98 -14.23 0.36
N VAL A 99 -9.12 -12.97 -0.05
CA VAL A 99 -10.42 -12.31 -0.24
C VAL A 99 -11.17 -12.93 -1.42
N TRP A 100 -10.47 -13.17 -2.54
CA TRP A 100 -11.03 -13.79 -3.73
C TRP A 100 -11.55 -15.21 -3.42
N ASP A 101 -10.74 -16.05 -2.78
CA ASP A 101 -11.10 -17.42 -2.41
C ASP A 101 -12.35 -17.45 -1.52
N ARG A 102 -12.39 -16.59 -0.50
CA ARG A 102 -13.54 -16.46 0.41
C ARG A 102 -14.84 -16.11 -0.34
N HIS A 103 -14.77 -15.20 -1.31
CA HIS A 103 -15.93 -14.81 -2.11
C HIS A 103 -16.41 -15.92 -3.04
N ARG A 104 -15.51 -16.75 -3.57
CA ARG A 104 -15.87 -17.89 -4.44
C ARG A 104 -16.45 -19.06 -3.65
N SER A 105 -15.89 -19.39 -2.49
CA SER A 105 -16.43 -20.42 -1.59
C SER A 105 -17.84 -20.07 -1.11
N ALA A 106 -18.07 -18.83 -0.68
CA ALA A 106 -19.38 -18.38 -0.24
C ALA A 106 -20.44 -18.33 -1.37
N ALA A 107 -20.02 -18.19 -2.63
CA ALA A 107 -20.93 -18.25 -3.77
C ALA A 107 -21.36 -19.69 -4.11
N VAL A 108 -20.49 -20.68 -3.91
CA VAL A 108 -20.80 -22.10 -4.11
C VAL A 108 -21.82 -22.58 -3.07
N GLU A 109 -21.63 -22.23 -1.80
CA GLU A 109 -22.54 -22.62 -0.70
C GLU A 109 -23.95 -22.04 -0.85
N LYS A 110 -24.09 -20.81 -1.35
CA LYS A 110 -25.41 -20.16 -1.58
C LYS A 110 -26.16 -20.70 -2.80
N SER A 111 -25.47 -21.42 -3.69
CA SER A 111 -26.06 -22.00 -4.89
C SER A 111 -26.46 -23.48 -4.71
N SER A 112 -26.24 -24.05 -3.52
CA SER A 112 -26.64 -25.41 -3.12
C SER A 112 -27.86 -25.36 -2.19
#